data_AF-A0A3B0K6P4-F1
#
_entry.id   AF-A0A3B0K6P4-F1
#
_cell.length_a   1.000
_cell.length_b   1.000
_cell.length_c   1.000
_cell.angle_alpha   90.00
_cell.angle_beta   90.00
_cell.angle_gamma   90.00
#
_symmetry.space_group_name_H-M   'P 1'
#
loop_
_entity.id
_entity.type
_entity.pdbx_description
1 polymer ?
#
loop_
_entity_poly.entity_id
_entity_poly.type
_entity_poly.pdbx_seq_one_letter_code
_entity_poly.pdbx_strand_id
1 'polypeptide(L)'
;MDIYKFSLLCALLGGAILQLTVAQAKNCSNTCISTVRCSPYFKELVWTVEPSGCRVYQNACIFRNENCSRANQCLPPLVATTRMKCHQFCRRRCQRAGVKVCGWFPYSDSAGRYMSYPNRCLMDQFACQHAQAYVGEPTQGSCPINT
;
A
#
# COMPACT_ATOMS: atom_id res chain seq x y z
N MET A 1 2.19 54.36 37.62
CA MET A 1 1.19 53.28 37.76
C MET A 1 -0.03 53.72 36.98
N ASP A 2 -0.43 53.18 35.82
CA ASP A 2 -0.07 51.98 35.07
C ASP A 2 -0.52 52.15 33.59
N ILE A 3 0.12 53.03 32.80
CA ILE A 3 -0.17 53.13 31.34
C ILE A 3 0.71 52.15 30.53
N TYR A 4 1.89 51.80 31.06
CA TYR A 4 2.84 50.89 30.43
C TYR A 4 2.46 49.40 30.55
N LYS A 5 1.46 49.05 31.36
CA LYS A 5 1.00 47.65 31.51
C LYS A 5 0.04 47.20 30.42
N PHE A 6 -0.63 48.11 29.70
CA PHE A 6 -1.54 47.72 28.62
C PHE A 6 -0.82 47.48 27.28
N SER A 7 0.34 48.10 27.07
CA SER A 7 1.11 47.92 25.82
C SER A 7 1.86 46.60 25.71
N LEU A 8 2.03 45.84 26.81
CA LEU A 8 2.68 44.52 26.76
C LEU A 8 1.71 43.37 26.44
N LEU A 9 0.39 43.56 26.54
CA LEU A 9 -0.58 42.51 26.27
C LEU A 9 -0.87 42.34 24.76
N CYS A 10 -0.71 43.39 23.96
CA CYS A 10 -0.89 43.30 22.51
C CYS A 10 0.32 42.71 21.76
N ALA A 11 1.51 42.67 22.39
CA ALA A 11 2.71 42.08 21.79
C ALA A 11 2.76 40.54 21.91
N LEU A 12 1.94 39.95 22.79
CA LEU A 12 1.91 38.49 23.02
C LEU A 12 0.84 37.74 22.20
N LEU A 13 -0.01 38.46 21.45
CA LEU A 13 -1.12 37.87 20.68
C LEU A 13 -0.91 37.89 19.15
N GLY A 14 0.17 38.48 18.64
CA GLY A 14 0.35 38.75 17.20
C GLY A 14 1.14 37.72 16.39
N GLY A 15 1.64 36.64 16.99
CA GLY A 15 2.70 35.82 16.36
C GLY A 15 2.36 34.38 16.00
N ALA A 16 1.19 33.87 16.36
CA ALA A 16 0.80 32.49 16.05
C ALA A 16 -0.14 32.46 14.84
N ILE A 17 0.34 32.93 13.69
CA ILE A 17 -0.26 32.55 12.41
C ILE A 17 0.07 31.06 12.23
N LEU A 18 -0.80 30.22 12.78
CA LEU A 18 -0.95 28.82 12.40
C LEU A 18 -1.10 28.82 10.89
N GLN A 19 0.00 28.57 10.18
CA GLN A 19 -0.05 28.16 8.79
C GLN A 19 -0.72 26.80 8.77
N LEU A 20 -2.04 26.80 8.78
CA LEU A 20 -2.86 25.72 8.28
C LEU A 20 -2.47 25.61 6.81
N THR A 21 -1.47 24.77 6.52
CA THR A 21 -1.28 24.25 5.18
C THR A 21 -2.57 23.52 4.85
N VAL A 22 -3.48 24.21 4.18
CA VAL A 22 -4.60 23.57 3.49
C VAL A 22 -3.92 22.53 2.61
N ALA A 23 -4.09 21.25 2.96
CA ALA A 23 -3.70 20.15 2.10
C ALA A 23 -4.52 20.36 0.83
N GLN A 24 -3.93 21.01 -0.17
CA GLN A 24 -4.56 21.18 -1.47
C GLN A 24 -4.82 19.76 -1.96
N ALA A 25 -6.09 19.36 -1.98
CA ALA A 25 -6.49 18.09 -2.53
C ALA A 25 -6.00 18.08 -3.98
N LYS A 26 -4.92 17.33 -4.23
CA LYS A 26 -4.34 17.24 -5.56
C LYS A 26 -5.41 16.68 -6.46
N ASN A 27 -5.94 17.49 -7.37
CA ASN A 27 -6.99 17.07 -8.27
C ASN A 27 -6.38 16.12 -9.30
N CYS A 28 -6.37 14.83 -8.97
CA CYS A 28 -6.03 13.75 -9.88
C CYS A 28 -7.19 13.64 -10.86
N SER A 29 -7.08 14.34 -11.99
CA SER A 29 -8.11 14.41 -13.04
C SER A 29 -8.60 13.04 -13.57
N ASN A 30 -7.99 11.93 -13.14
CA ASN A 30 -8.43 10.57 -13.42
C ASN A 30 -9.29 10.05 -12.26
N THR A 31 -10.57 10.40 -12.24
CA THR A 31 -11.57 9.74 -11.40
C THR A 31 -11.81 8.33 -11.94
N CYS A 32 -11.13 7.36 -11.37
CA CYS A 32 -11.31 5.96 -11.71
C CYS A 32 -12.30 5.32 -10.74
N ILE A 33 -13.48 4.98 -11.25
CA ILE A 33 -14.57 4.32 -10.51
C ILE A 33 -14.32 2.80 -10.55
N SER A 34 -13.44 2.29 -9.69
CA SER A 34 -13.24 0.84 -9.51
C SER A 34 -14.36 0.26 -8.64
N THR A 35 -15.54 0.05 -9.22
CA THR A 35 -16.63 -0.74 -8.61
C THR A 35 -16.59 -2.22 -9.00
N VAL A 36 -15.58 -2.62 -9.79
CA VAL A 36 -15.47 -3.99 -10.29
C VAL A 36 -15.07 -4.93 -9.16
N ARG A 37 -15.99 -5.82 -8.78
CA ARG A 37 -15.71 -6.93 -7.86
C ARG A 37 -14.84 -7.97 -8.59
N CYS A 38 -13.59 -8.09 -8.17
CA CYS A 38 -12.70 -9.13 -8.69
C CYS A 38 -12.82 -10.41 -7.88
N SER A 39 -12.96 -11.55 -8.56
CA SER A 39 -12.77 -12.85 -7.90
C SER A 39 -11.30 -13.03 -7.53
N PRO A 40 -10.96 -13.30 -6.26
CA PRO A 40 -9.58 -13.58 -5.86
C PRO A 40 -9.13 -15.00 -6.19
N TYR A 41 -10.05 -15.90 -6.53
CA TYR A 41 -9.75 -17.33 -6.69
C TYR A 41 -9.24 -17.68 -8.09
N PHE A 42 -9.53 -16.83 -9.09
CA PHE A 42 -9.00 -17.02 -10.43
C PHE A 42 -7.51 -16.66 -10.46
N LYS A 43 -6.66 -17.63 -10.82
CA LYS A 43 -5.20 -17.50 -10.83
C LYS A 43 -4.67 -17.32 -12.25
N GLU A 44 -4.38 -16.07 -12.59
CA GLU A 44 -3.75 -15.66 -13.85
C GLU A 44 -2.71 -14.58 -13.52
N LEU A 45 -1.56 -15.01 -13.01
CA LEU A 45 -0.64 -14.10 -12.33
C LEU A 45 -0.16 -12.96 -13.23
N VAL A 46 -0.31 -11.74 -12.74
CA VAL A 46 0.25 -10.54 -13.37
C VAL A 46 1.46 -10.08 -12.56
N TRP A 47 2.57 -9.84 -13.25
CA TRP A 47 3.84 -9.46 -12.63
C TRP A 47 4.13 -8.00 -12.94
N THR A 48 4.63 -7.22 -11.98
CA THR A 48 5.06 -5.83 -12.20
C THR A 48 6.29 -5.52 -11.38
N VAL A 49 7.13 -4.62 -11.90
CA VAL A 49 8.28 -4.09 -11.15
C VAL A 49 7.89 -2.75 -10.57
N GLU A 50 7.95 -2.65 -9.26
CA GLU A 50 7.78 -1.41 -8.49
C GLU A 50 9.14 -0.96 -7.92
N PRO A 51 9.26 0.29 -7.44
CA PRO A 51 10.47 0.74 -6.74
C PRO A 51 10.84 -0.15 -5.54
N SER A 52 9.85 -0.78 -4.91
CA SER A 52 9.99 -1.70 -3.78
C SER A 52 10.41 -3.13 -4.22
N GLY A 53 10.48 -3.41 -5.51
CA GLY A 53 10.81 -4.71 -6.08
C GLY A 53 9.69 -5.29 -6.94
N CYS A 54 9.78 -6.57 -7.24
CA CYS A 54 8.74 -7.28 -7.98
C CYS A 54 7.51 -7.56 -7.11
N ARG A 55 6.33 -7.22 -7.63
CA ARG A 55 5.03 -7.54 -7.03
C ARG A 55 4.24 -8.45 -7.97
N VAL A 56 3.54 -9.40 -7.36
CA VAL A 56 2.72 -10.40 -8.06
C VAL A 56 1.27 -10.16 -7.70
N TYR A 57 0.41 -10.06 -8.71
CA TYR A 57 -1.03 -9.93 -8.58
C TYR A 57 -1.69 -11.23 -9.01
N GLN A 58 -2.75 -11.61 -8.31
CA GLN A 58 -3.42 -12.88 -8.52
C GLN A 58 -4.08 -12.99 -9.90
N ASN A 59 -4.62 -11.89 -10.42
CA ASN A 59 -5.19 -11.80 -11.77
C ASN A 59 -5.23 -10.37 -12.30
N ALA A 60 -5.53 -10.24 -13.59
CA ALA A 60 -5.63 -8.96 -14.29
C ALA A 60 -6.73 -8.04 -13.75
N CYS A 61 -7.82 -8.58 -13.19
CA CYS A 61 -8.86 -7.75 -12.57
C CYS A 61 -8.30 -6.99 -11.36
N ILE A 62 -7.65 -7.70 -10.44
CA ILE A 62 -7.07 -7.10 -9.23
C ILE A 62 -5.97 -6.09 -9.61
N PHE A 63 -5.14 -6.43 -10.60
CA PHE A 63 -4.12 -5.52 -11.13
C PHE A 63 -4.72 -4.22 -11.69
N ARG A 64 -5.83 -4.30 -12.43
CA ARG A 64 -6.54 -3.10 -12.93
C ARG A 64 -7.16 -2.27 -11.81
N ASN A 65 -7.75 -2.90 -10.80
CA ASN A 65 -8.29 -2.18 -9.64
C ASN A 65 -7.20 -1.45 -8.87
N GLU A 66 -6.01 -2.04 -8.74
CA GLU A 66 -4.87 -1.34 -8.15
C GLU A 66 -4.45 -0.13 -8.98
N ASN A 67 -4.33 -0.28 -10.31
CA ASN A 67 -4.02 0.84 -11.19
C ASN A 67 -5.08 1.95 -11.13
N CYS A 68 -6.34 1.59 -10.95
CA CYS A 68 -7.43 2.52 -10.71
C CYS A 68 -7.25 3.29 -9.38
N SER A 69 -6.93 2.57 -8.30
CA SER A 69 -6.61 3.17 -6.99
C SER A 69 -5.41 4.11 -7.09
N ARG A 70 -4.36 3.72 -7.82
CA ARG A 70 -3.18 4.54 -8.06
C ARG A 70 -3.50 5.82 -8.84
N ALA A 71 -4.36 5.74 -9.85
CA ALA A 71 -4.80 6.90 -10.60
C ALA A 71 -5.53 7.91 -9.70
N ASN A 72 -6.41 7.42 -8.81
CA ASN A 72 -7.10 8.23 -7.80
C ASN A 72 -6.14 8.87 -6.78
N GLN A 73 -4.93 8.30 -6.62
CA GLN A 73 -3.87 8.80 -5.73
C GLN A 73 -2.78 9.59 -6.47
N CYS A 74 -2.97 9.93 -7.76
CA CYS A 74 -1.95 10.60 -8.59
C CYS A 74 -0.63 9.82 -8.68
N LEU A 75 -0.67 8.49 -8.56
CA LEU A 75 0.49 7.62 -8.71
C LEU A 75 0.59 7.13 -10.17
N PRO A 76 1.80 6.95 -10.72
CA PRO A 76 1.99 6.41 -12.05
C PRO A 76 1.42 4.99 -12.14
N PRO A 77 0.86 4.57 -13.29
CA PRO A 77 0.32 3.22 -13.44
C PRO A 77 1.44 2.18 -13.35
N LEU A 78 1.11 1.04 -12.76
CA LEU A 78 1.89 -0.18 -12.83
C LEU A 78 1.85 -0.73 -14.25
N VAL A 79 2.98 -1.27 -14.70
CA VAL A 79 3.14 -1.84 -16.03
C VAL A 79 3.42 -3.33 -15.88
N ALA A 80 2.53 -4.15 -16.46
CA ALA A 80 2.68 -5.58 -16.47
C ALA A 80 3.98 -5.98 -17.19
N THR A 81 4.60 -7.06 -16.72
CA THR A 81 5.82 -7.59 -17.29
C THR A 81 5.86 -9.11 -17.24
N THR A 82 6.90 -9.70 -17.80
CA THR A 82 7.08 -11.15 -17.77
C THR A 82 7.53 -11.60 -16.38
N ARG A 83 7.16 -12.82 -16.01
CA ARG A 83 7.68 -13.47 -14.79
C ARG A 83 9.20 -13.41 -14.73
N MET A 84 9.89 -13.71 -15.83
CA MET A 84 11.34 -13.72 -15.90
C MET A 84 11.94 -12.35 -15.55
N LYS A 85 11.42 -11.26 -16.14
CA LYS A 85 11.91 -9.91 -15.85
C LYS A 85 11.61 -9.52 -14.40
N CYS A 86 10.39 -9.76 -13.93
CA CYS A 86 10.00 -9.41 -12.56
C CYS A 86 10.82 -10.17 -11.52
N HIS A 87 11.02 -11.47 -11.70
CA HIS A 87 11.70 -12.33 -10.74
C HIS A 87 13.16 -11.90 -10.46
N GLN A 88 13.81 -11.22 -11.41
CA GLN A 88 15.13 -10.61 -11.20
C GLN A 88 15.12 -9.54 -10.08
N PHE A 89 13.97 -8.90 -9.85
CA PHE A 89 13.72 -7.90 -8.81
C PHE A 89 13.02 -8.47 -7.57
N CYS A 90 12.90 -9.80 -7.44
CA CYS A 90 12.50 -10.38 -6.16
C CYS A 90 13.54 -9.99 -5.09
N ARG A 91 13.05 -9.55 -3.93
CA ARG A 91 13.92 -9.16 -2.83
C ARG A 91 14.82 -10.34 -2.44
N ARG A 92 16.14 -10.10 -2.40
CA ARG A 92 17.13 -11.12 -2.00
C ARG A 92 17.53 -11.02 -0.53
N ARG A 93 17.42 -9.81 0.04
CA ARG A 93 17.78 -9.53 1.43
C ARG A 93 16.64 -8.77 2.09
N CYS A 94 16.20 -9.29 3.23
CA CYS A 94 15.25 -8.64 4.12
C CYS A 94 15.80 -8.70 5.53
N GLN A 95 15.54 -7.66 6.32
CA GLN A 95 15.80 -7.73 7.76
C GLN A 95 14.94 -8.84 8.38
N ARG A 96 15.48 -9.56 9.36
CA ARG A 96 14.73 -10.64 10.04
C ARG A 96 13.68 -10.11 11.01
N ALA A 97 13.94 -8.94 11.61
CA ALA A 97 13.03 -8.25 12.52
C ALA A 97 12.24 -7.16 11.78
N GLY A 98 11.12 -6.72 12.37
CA GLY A 98 10.32 -5.60 11.89
C GLY A 98 8.90 -5.64 12.41
N VAL A 99 8.06 -4.76 11.86
CA VAL A 99 6.62 -4.75 12.15
C VAL A 99 5.97 -5.93 11.43
N LYS A 100 5.42 -6.86 12.21
CA LYS A 100 4.70 -8.02 11.66
C LYS A 100 3.56 -7.57 10.75
N VAL A 101 3.29 -8.37 9.74
CA VAL A 101 2.17 -8.16 8.82
C VAL A 101 1.37 -9.43 8.63
N CYS A 102 0.08 -9.27 8.39
CA CYS A 102 -0.83 -10.34 7.99
C CYS A 102 -1.32 -10.10 6.56
N GLY A 103 -1.03 -11.06 5.67
CA GLY A 103 -1.52 -11.06 4.29
C GLY A 103 -2.52 -12.20 4.06
N TRP A 104 -3.52 -11.97 3.22
CA TRP A 104 -4.45 -13.01 2.78
C TRP A 104 -4.05 -13.55 1.40
N PHE A 105 -3.84 -14.86 1.32
CA PHE A 105 -3.40 -15.57 0.12
C PHE A 105 -4.50 -16.52 -0.35
N PRO A 106 -5.16 -16.25 -1.50
CA PRO A 106 -6.18 -17.13 -2.06
C PRO A 106 -5.59 -18.45 -2.59
N TYR A 107 -6.38 -19.50 -2.46
CA TYR A 107 -6.26 -20.75 -3.21
C TYR A 107 -7.06 -20.65 -4.52
N SER A 108 -6.83 -21.57 -5.46
CA SER A 108 -7.52 -21.59 -6.75
C SER A 108 -8.96 -22.12 -6.70
N ASP A 109 -9.45 -22.54 -5.53
CA ASP A 109 -10.59 -23.44 -5.36
C ASP A 109 -11.71 -22.88 -4.47
N SER A 110 -11.75 -21.56 -4.23
CA SER A 110 -12.70 -20.78 -3.39
C SER A 110 -12.30 -20.51 -1.95
N ALA A 111 -11.14 -21.01 -1.50
CA ALA A 111 -10.63 -20.71 -0.16
C ALA A 111 -9.42 -19.75 -0.21
N GLY A 112 -8.97 -19.33 0.97
CA GLY A 112 -7.70 -18.63 1.13
C GLY A 112 -7.17 -18.80 2.55
N ARG A 113 -5.92 -18.41 2.78
CA ARG A 113 -5.31 -18.43 4.12
C ARG A 113 -4.71 -17.10 4.48
N TYR A 114 -4.89 -16.72 5.75
CA TYR A 114 -4.15 -15.63 6.37
C TYR A 114 -2.78 -16.13 6.80
N MET A 115 -1.72 -15.42 6.43
CA MET A 115 -0.34 -15.77 6.77
C MET A 115 0.35 -14.58 7.43
N SER A 116 0.96 -14.84 8.59
CA SER A 116 1.75 -13.84 9.30
C SER A 116 3.21 -13.88 8.84
N TYR A 117 3.80 -12.72 8.63
CA TYR A 117 5.23 -12.58 8.35
C TYR A 117 5.89 -11.63 9.36
N PRO A 118 7.19 -11.82 9.67
CA PRO A 118 7.90 -10.94 10.60
C PRO A 118 7.95 -9.48 10.12
N ASN A 119 7.89 -9.24 8.81
CA ASN A 119 7.72 -7.93 8.20
C ASN A 119 7.24 -8.01 6.75
N ARG A 120 6.85 -6.86 6.20
CA ARG A 120 6.41 -6.71 4.80
C ARG A 120 7.44 -7.19 3.78
N CYS A 121 8.73 -6.92 4.01
CA CYS A 121 9.79 -7.33 3.09
C CYS A 121 9.82 -8.86 2.90
N LEU A 122 9.76 -9.61 4.00
CA LEU A 122 9.76 -11.07 3.98
C LEU A 122 8.49 -11.64 3.33
N MET A 123 7.35 -11.00 3.55
CA MET A 123 6.11 -11.39 2.87
C MET A 123 6.20 -11.17 1.35
N ASP A 124 6.64 -9.99 0.91
CA ASP A 124 6.81 -9.66 -0.51
C ASP A 124 7.85 -10.59 -1.17
N GLN A 125 8.92 -10.89 -0.45
CA GLN A 125 9.95 -11.86 -0.88
C GLN A 125 9.33 -13.24 -1.11
N PHE A 126 8.57 -13.76 -0.15
CA PHE A 126 7.90 -15.04 -0.27
C PHE A 126 6.95 -15.06 -1.47
N ALA A 127 6.09 -14.04 -1.59
CA ALA A 127 5.10 -13.91 -2.66
C ALA A 127 5.76 -13.94 -4.04
N CYS A 128 6.86 -13.21 -4.20
CA CYS A 128 7.61 -13.11 -5.43
C CYS A 128 8.29 -14.44 -5.81
N GLN A 129 9.01 -15.05 -4.88
CA GLN A 129 9.80 -16.26 -5.12
C GLN A 129 8.92 -17.49 -5.39
N HIS A 130 7.78 -17.59 -4.71
CA HIS A 130 6.90 -18.76 -4.79
C HIS A 130 5.72 -18.58 -5.76
N ALA A 131 5.62 -17.43 -6.43
CA ALA A 131 4.49 -17.10 -7.30
C ALA A 131 3.13 -17.23 -6.57
N GLN A 132 3.08 -16.67 -5.36
CA GLN A 132 1.88 -16.64 -4.51
C GLN A 132 1.50 -15.20 -4.22
N ALA A 133 0.49 -14.68 -4.92
CA ALA A 133 0.02 -13.33 -4.70
C ALA A 133 -0.86 -13.27 -3.44
N TYR A 134 -0.65 -12.27 -2.60
CA TYR A 134 -1.64 -11.87 -1.60
C TYR A 134 -2.62 -10.86 -2.24
N VAL A 135 -3.84 -10.77 -1.71
CA VAL A 135 -4.86 -9.84 -2.22
C VAL A 135 -5.17 -8.78 -1.16
N GLY A 136 -5.28 -7.54 -1.60
CA GLY A 136 -5.49 -6.38 -0.73
C GLY A 136 -4.21 -5.89 -0.07
N GLU A 137 -4.33 -4.84 0.74
CA GLU A 137 -3.21 -4.36 1.55
C GLU A 137 -3.10 -5.20 2.84
N PRO A 138 -1.89 -5.73 3.15
CA PRO A 138 -1.65 -6.47 4.39
C PRO A 138 -1.91 -5.61 5.62
N THR A 139 -2.52 -6.19 6.65
CA THR A 139 -2.71 -5.50 7.93
C THR A 139 -1.45 -5.56 8.77
N GLN A 140 -1.25 -4.55 9.62
CA GLN A 140 -0.17 -4.59 10.61
C GLN A 140 -0.54 -5.52 11.77
N GLY A 141 0.46 -6.25 12.27
CA GLY A 141 0.28 -7.25 13.32
C GLY A 141 0.29 -8.69 12.80
N SER A 142 0.03 -9.62 13.70
CA SER A 142 -0.13 -11.04 13.34
C SER A 142 -1.55 -11.29 12.86
N CYS A 143 -1.73 -12.30 12.03
CA CYS A 143 -3.06 -12.75 11.64
C CYS A 143 -3.86 -13.23 12.84
N PRO A 144 -5.19 -13.03 12.85
CA PRO A 144 -6.04 -13.65 13.86
C PRO A 144 -5.86 -15.17 13.81
N ILE A 145 -5.74 -15.77 14.99
CA ILE A 145 -5.80 -17.22 15.13
C ILE A 145 -7.28 -17.56 15.01
N ASN A 146 -7.68 -18.25 13.95
CA ASN A 146 -9.04 -18.78 13.86
C ASN A 146 -9.18 -19.85 14.97
N THR A 147 -9.75 -19.46 16.11
CA THR A 147 -10.26 -20.36 17.15
C THR A 147 -11.62 -20.90 16.75
#